data_AF-A0A921GCU2-F1
#
_entry.id   AF-A0A921GCU2-F1
#
_cell.length_a   1.000
_cell.length_b   1.000
_cell.length_c   1.000
_cell.angle_alpha   90.00
_cell.angle_beta   90.00
_cell.angle_gamma   90.00
#
_symmetry.space_group_name_H-M   'P 1'
#
loop_
_entity.id
_entity.type
_entity.pdbx_description
1 polymer ?
#
loop_
_entity_poly.entity_id
_entity_poly.type
_entity_poly.pdbx_seq_one_letter_code
_entity_poly.pdbx_strand_id
1 'polypeptide(L)'
;MQIKDIRKFILLVIQGDKTIDARLKLFQNQKNEVEKQIKQLEEALDTIKFKCWYYETAKSVGNTAFVDSIPDEELPEDLRIIRQKMRSLE
;
A
#
# COMPACT_ATOMS: atom_id res chain seq x y z
N MET A 1 -1.75 2.04 16.60
CA MET A 1 -1.71 2.53 17.99
C MET A 1 -1.80 1.36 18.95
N GLN A 2 -0.83 1.21 19.86
CA GLN A 2 -0.84 0.13 20.85
C GLN A 2 -1.56 0.55 22.14
N ILE A 3 -1.97 -0.42 22.97
CA ILE A 3 -2.65 -0.15 24.27
C ILE A 3 -1.83 0.80 25.17
N LYS A 4 -0.49 0.72 25.11
CA LYS A 4 0.41 1.62 25.84
C LYS A 4 0.28 3.09 25.41
N ASP A 5 0.04 3.34 24.12
CA ASP A 5 -0.07 4.69 23.57
C ASP A 5 -1.42 5.32 23.97
N ILE A 6 -2.47 4.51 24.07
CA ILE A 6 -3.79 4.93 24.57
C ILE A 6 -3.69 5.38 26.03
N ARG A 7 -3.02 4.60 26.89
CA ARG A 7 -2.79 4.98 28.29
C ARG A 7 -2.01 6.29 28.40
N LYS A 8 -0.95 6.43 27.59
CA LYS A 8 -0.15 7.67 27.52
C LYS A 8 -1.00 8.86 27.10
N PHE A 9 -1.85 8.71 26.09
CA PHE A 9 -2.76 9.76 25.64
C PHE A 9 -3.72 10.20 26.74
N ILE A 10 -4.35 9.26 27.45
CA ILE A 10 -5.26 9.56 28.57
C ILE A 10 -4.53 10.38 29.65
N LEU A 11 -3.31 9.99 30.03
CA LEU A 11 -2.50 10.74 31.00
C LEU A 11 -2.17 12.16 30.53
N LEU A 12 -1.93 12.37 29.23
CA LEU A 12 -1.68 13.69 28.68
C LEU A 12 -2.95 14.55 28.70
N VAL A 13 -4.11 13.97 28.39
CA VAL A 13 -5.40 14.68 28.45
C VAL A 13 -5.72 15.16 29.86
N ILE A 14 -5.50 14.31 30.89
CA ILE A 14 -5.71 14.68 32.30
C ILE A 14 -4.83 15.88 32.71
N GLN A 15 -3.64 16.00 32.14
CA GLN A 15 -2.71 17.10 32.42
C GLN A 15 -3.12 18.44 31.76
N GLY A 16 -4.14 18.46 30.91
CA GLY A 16 -4.68 19.66 30.29
C GLY A 16 -3.81 20.25 29.19
N ASP A 17 -3.95 21.55 28.95
CA ASP A 17 -3.48 22.19 27.71
C ASP A 17 -1.96 22.28 27.57
N LYS A 18 -1.21 22.18 28.68
CA LYS A 18 0.26 22.09 28.65
C LYS A 18 0.79 20.86 27.88
N THR A 19 -0.06 19.91 27.54
CA THR A 19 0.31 18.69 26.79
C THR A 19 -0.19 18.67 25.35
N ILE A 20 -0.76 19.78 24.83
CA ILE A 20 -1.29 19.83 23.46
C ILE A 20 -0.23 19.40 22.44
N ASP A 21 1.00 19.92 22.55
CA ASP A 21 2.10 19.55 21.64
C ASP A 21 2.44 18.07 21.72
N ALA A 22 2.44 17.49 22.92
CA ALA A 22 2.70 16.07 23.11
C ALA A 22 1.59 15.19 22.53
N ARG A 23 0.32 15.61 22.67
CA ARG A 23 -0.85 14.94 22.08
C ARG A 23 -0.81 15.04 20.55
N LEU A 24 -0.49 16.20 19.99
CA LEU A 24 -0.35 16.43 18.56
C LEU A 24 0.75 15.52 17.97
N LYS A 25 1.93 15.48 18.60
CA LYS A 25 3.04 14.63 18.15
C LYS A 25 2.68 13.15 18.14
N LEU A 26 1.90 12.68 19.12
CA LEU A 26 1.41 11.30 19.17
C LEU A 26 0.56 10.98 17.93
N PHE A 27 -0.38 11.85 17.58
CA PHE A 27 -1.23 11.64 16.41
C PHE A 27 -0.51 11.82 15.08
N GLN A 28 0.44 12.75 14.98
CA GLN A 28 1.27 12.89 13.77
C GLN A 28 2.08 11.63 13.51
N ASN A 29 2.70 11.06 14.55
CA ASN A 29 3.41 9.79 14.41
C ASN A 29 2.45 8.67 13.98
N GLN A 30 1.26 8.59 14.59
CA GLN A 30 0.27 7.59 14.23
C GLN A 30 -0.23 7.76 12.79
N LYS A 31 -0.41 9.00 12.33
CA LYS A 31 -0.75 9.33 10.94
C LYS A 31 0.32 8.81 9.98
N ASN A 32 1.59 9.15 10.23
CA ASN A 32 2.71 8.75 9.37
C ASN A 32 2.82 7.21 9.25
N GLU A 33 2.63 6.49 10.36
CA GLU A 33 2.63 5.01 10.35
C GLU A 33 1.48 4.44 9.52
N VAL A 34 0.28 5.02 9.62
CA VAL A 34 -0.87 4.59 8.82
C VAL A 34 -0.66 4.91 7.34
N GLU A 35 -0.16 6.10 7.01
CA GLU A 35 0.16 6.48 5.62
C GLU A 35 1.20 5.53 5.01
N LYS A 36 2.21 5.13 5.79
CA LYS A 36 3.20 4.14 5.35
C LYS A 36 2.55 2.77 5.09
N GLN A 37 1.65 2.33 5.96
CA GLN A 37 0.93 1.06 5.77
C GLN A 37 0.00 1.13 4.56
N ILE A 38 -0.71 2.24 4.34
CA ILE A 38 -1.53 2.47 3.15
C ILE A 38 -0.67 2.32 1.91
N LYS A 39 0.48 3.01 1.85
CA LYS A 39 1.39 2.91 0.72
C LYS A 39 1.83 1.46 0.45
N GLN A 40 2.19 0.70 1.50
CA GLN A 40 2.56 -0.71 1.36
C GLN A 40 1.39 -1.58 0.84
N LEU A 41 0.17 -1.31 1.30
CA LEU A 41 -1.03 -2.01 0.85
C LEU A 41 -1.40 -1.65 -0.60
N GLU A 42 -1.23 -0.39 -1.00
CA GLU A 42 -1.40 0.06 -2.39
C GLU A 42 -0.43 -0.68 -3.32
N GLU A 43 0.84 -0.81 -2.93
CA GLU A 43 1.84 -1.57 -3.69
C GLU A 43 1.48 -3.05 -3.80
N ALA A 44 1.04 -3.67 -2.71
CA ALA A 44 0.56 -5.05 -2.74
C ALA A 44 -0.68 -5.20 -3.63
N LEU A 45 -1.62 -4.24 -3.56
CA LEU A 45 -2.83 -4.23 -4.38
C LEU A 45 -2.50 -4.12 -5.86
N ASP A 46 -1.51 -3.33 -6.24
CA ASP A 46 -1.06 -3.21 -7.63
C ASP A 46 -0.56 -4.55 -8.17
N THR A 47 0.28 -5.28 -7.42
CA THR A 47 0.69 -6.64 -7.78
C THR A 47 -0.51 -7.57 -7.96
N ILE A 48 -1.48 -7.51 -7.04
CA ILE A 48 -2.70 -8.32 -7.11
C ILE A 48 -3.51 -7.97 -8.37
N LYS A 49 -3.73 -6.68 -8.66
CA LYS A 49 -4.43 -6.23 -9.88
C LYS A 49 -3.77 -6.77 -11.14
N PHE A 50 -2.44 -6.70 -11.23
CA PHE A 50 -1.72 -7.25 -12.37
C PHE A 50 -1.92 -8.76 -12.48
N LYS A 51 -1.83 -9.51 -11.38
CA LYS A 51 -2.04 -10.96 -11.40
C LYS A 51 -3.48 -11.34 -11.75
N CYS A 52 -4.48 -10.58 -11.30
CA CYS A 52 -5.86 -10.77 -11.72
C CYS A 52 -6.00 -10.61 -13.24
N TRP A 53 -5.52 -9.50 -13.80
CA TRP A 53 -5.51 -9.28 -15.25
C TRP A 53 -4.75 -10.37 -16.01
N TYR A 54 -3.59 -10.79 -15.51
CA TYR A 54 -2.75 -11.82 -16.11
C TYR A 54 -3.52 -13.13 -16.27
N TYR A 55 -4.15 -13.59 -15.18
CA TYR A 55 -4.89 -14.86 -15.21
C TYR A 55 -6.25 -14.76 -15.90
N GLU A 56 -6.92 -13.61 -15.87
CA GLU A 56 -8.13 -13.37 -16.68
C GLU A 56 -7.81 -13.42 -18.17
N THR A 57 -6.72 -12.80 -18.59
CA THR A 57 -6.24 -12.83 -19.98
C THR A 57 -5.84 -14.26 -20.36
N ALA A 58 -5.01 -14.92 -19.55
CA ALA A 58 -4.58 -16.31 -19.80
C ALA A 58 -5.77 -17.28 -19.87
N LYS A 59 -6.80 -17.08 -19.05
CA LYS A 59 -8.04 -17.87 -19.09
C LYS A 59 -8.81 -17.64 -20.39
N SER A 60 -8.86 -16.42 -20.90
CA SER A 60 -9.53 -16.08 -22.15
C SER A 60 -8.86 -16.74 -23.36
N VAL A 61 -7.53 -16.73 -23.41
CA VAL A 61 -6.75 -17.34 -24.51
C VAL A 61 -6.39 -18.81 -24.27
N GLY A 62 -6.62 -19.33 -23.07
CA GLY A 62 -6.30 -20.70 -22.66
C GLY A 62 -4.81 -20.99 -22.42
N ASN A 63 -3.95 -19.97 -22.41
CA ASN A 63 -2.49 -20.13 -22.30
C ASN A 63 -1.82 -18.93 -21.61
N THR A 64 -1.02 -19.19 -20.58
CA THR A 64 -0.24 -18.16 -19.87
C THR A 64 0.97 -17.66 -20.68
N ALA A 65 1.56 -18.52 -21.52
CA ALA A 65 2.73 -18.15 -22.33
C ALA A 65 2.40 -17.05 -23.37
N PHE A 66 1.15 -16.98 -23.81
CA PHE A 66 0.68 -15.86 -24.63
C PHE A 66 0.79 -14.54 -23.87
N VAL A 67 0.33 -14.51 -22.61
CA VAL A 67 0.36 -13.30 -21.77
C VAL A 67 1.79 -12.86 -21.46
N ASP A 68 2.71 -13.82 -21.26
CA ASP A 68 4.13 -13.51 -21.06
C ASP A 68 4.76 -12.84 -22.29
N SER A 69 4.31 -13.23 -23.49
CA SER A 69 4.77 -12.69 -24.77
C SER A 69 4.19 -11.33 -25.14
N ILE A 70 3.17 -10.84 -24.42
CA ILE A 70 2.56 -9.53 -24.69
C ILE A 70 3.61 -8.43 -24.43
N PRO A 71 3.90 -7.58 -25.43
CA PRO A 71 4.84 -6.48 -25.30
C PRO A 71 4.26 -5.39 -24.38
N ASP A 72 5.14 -4.64 -23.72
CA ASP A 72 4.72 -3.66 -22.72
C ASP A 72 3.93 -2.50 -23.36
N GLU A 73 4.07 -2.26 -24.66
CA GLU A 73 3.33 -1.27 -25.45
C GLU A 73 1.85 -1.62 -25.65
N GLU A 74 1.49 -2.91 -25.58
CA GLU A 74 0.11 -3.37 -25.72
C GLU A 74 -0.65 -3.39 -24.37
N LEU A 75 0.07 -3.19 -23.27
CA LEU A 75 -0.52 -3.09 -21.95
C LEU A 75 -1.10 -1.69 -21.70
N PRO A 76 -2.26 -1.59 -21.03
CA PRO A 76 -2.69 -0.33 -20.44
C PRO A 76 -1.59 0.28 -19.56
N GLU A 77 -1.48 1.61 -19.59
CA GLU A 77 -0.42 2.36 -18.91
C GLU A 77 -0.22 1.94 -17.44
N ASP A 78 -1.33 1.81 -16.70
CA ASP A 78 -1.30 1.43 -15.29
C ASP A 78 -0.69 0.04 -15.09
N LEU A 79 -1.04 -0.94 -15.94
CA LEU A 79 -0.49 -2.30 -15.86
C LEU A 79 0.97 -2.36 -16.31
N ARG A 80 1.35 -1.52 -17.28
CA ARG A 80 2.74 -1.38 -17.73
C ARG A 80 3.65 -0.89 -16.62
N ILE A 81 3.23 0.18 -15.91
CA ILE A 81 3.97 0.73 -14.77
C ILE A 81 4.12 -0.33 -13.67
N ILE A 82 3.04 -1.07 -13.36
CA ILE A 82 3.07 -2.12 -12.35
C ILE A 82 4.02 -3.26 -12.77
N ARG A 83 3.99 -3.70 -14.03
CA ARG A 83 4.88 -4.76 -14.55
C ARG A 83 6.35 -4.35 -14.47
N GLN A 84 6.68 -3.12 -14.85
CA GLN A 84 8.03 -2.57 -14.75
C GLN A 84 8.49 -2.50 -13.29
N LYS A 85 7.62 -2.02 -12.40
CA LYS A 85 7.90 -1.96 -10.96
C LYS A 85 8.18 -3.35 -10.40
N MET A 86 7.38 -4.37 -10.75
CA MET A 86 7.63 -5.75 -10.33
C MET A 86 8.96 -6.31 -10.85
N ARG A 87 9.30 -6.08 -12.12
CA ARG A 87 10.61 -6.51 -12.68
C ARG A 87 11.80 -5.84 -12.00
N SER A 88 11.64 -4.61 -11.49
CA SER A 88 12.70 -3.91 -10.76
C SER A 88 12.90 -4.39 -9.31
N LEU A 89 12.00 -5.24 -8.81
CA LEU A 89 12.03 -5.82 -7.46
C LEU A 89 12.58 -7.26 -7.43
N GLU A 90 12.77 -7.89 -8.59
CA GLU A 90 13.42 -9.20 -8.78
C GLU A 90 14.95 -9.07 -8.90
#